data_AF-X1Q5V8-F1
#
_entry.id   AF-X1Q5V8-F1
#
_cell.length_a   1.000
_cell.length_b   1.000
_cell.length_c   1.000
_cell.angle_alpha   90.00
_cell.angle_beta   90.00
_cell.angle_gamma   90.00
#
_symmetry.space_group_name_H-M   'P 1'
#
loop_
_entity.id
_entity.type
_entity.pdbx_description
1 polymer ?
#
loop_
_entity_poly.entity_id
_entity_poly.type
_entity_poly.pdbx_seq_one_letter_code
_entity_poly.pdbx_strand_id
1 'polypeptide(L)'
;LPFDENTFDLVSGFETYYFWPDLINDLKEIYRVLKNNGILLLVNEGYKCENEKKRKIVEKWTKLGNFKIHSPDEYKDFLTRAGRIEELKKFMEGSEKKK
;
A
#
# COMPACT_ATOMS: atom_id res chain seq x y z
N LEU A 1 -11.82 -12.57 3.65
CA LEU A 1 -11.22 -13.45 2.62
C LEU A 1 -11.55 -14.91 2.98
N PRO A 2 -12.12 -15.74 2.08
CA PRO A 2 -12.55 -17.11 2.42
C PRO A 2 -11.39 -18.12 2.37
N PHE A 3 -10.28 -17.79 3.02
CA PHE A 3 -9.10 -18.66 3.14
C PHE A 3 -8.76 -18.85 4.61
N ASP A 4 -8.12 -19.96 4.93
CA ASP A 4 -7.65 -20.25 6.28
C ASP A 4 -6.52 -19.29 6.70
N GLU A 5 -6.26 -19.22 8.00
CA GLU A 5 -5.12 -18.47 8.50
C GLU A 5 -3.79 -19.08 8.03
N ASN A 6 -2.73 -18.27 7.91
CA ASN A 6 -1.39 -18.74 7.54
C ASN A 6 -1.32 -19.53 6.22
N THR A 7 -2.14 -19.19 5.23
CA THR A 7 -2.22 -19.88 3.94
C THR A 7 -1.12 -19.42 2.96
N PHE A 8 -0.90 -18.10 2.85
CA PHE A 8 -0.10 -17.53 1.77
C PHE A 8 1.27 -17.05 2.25
N ASP A 9 2.28 -17.24 1.41
CA ASP A 9 3.62 -16.64 1.57
C ASP A 9 3.68 -15.19 1.05
N LEU A 10 2.80 -14.84 0.09
CA LEU A 10 2.74 -13.52 -0.52
C LEU A 10 1.28 -13.13 -0.80
N VAL A 11 0.91 -11.92 -0.40
CA VAL A 11 -0.29 -11.22 -0.87
C VAL A 11 0.18 -9.94 -1.54
N SER A 12 -0.30 -9.68 -2.76
CA SER A 12 0.02 -8.46 -3.49
C SER A 12 -1.23 -7.69 -3.90
N GLY A 13 -1.13 -6.37 -3.86
CA GLY A 13 -2.17 -5.45 -4.31
C GLY A 13 -1.56 -4.38 -5.20
N PHE A 14 -1.98 -4.33 -6.47
CA PHE A 14 -1.53 -3.35 -7.45
C PHE A 14 -2.66 -2.35 -7.70
N GLU A 15 -2.39 -1.06 -7.46
CA GLU A 15 -3.33 0.05 -7.74
C GLU A 15 -4.74 -0.13 -7.12
N THR A 16 -4.86 -0.83 -6.00
CA THR A 16 -6.19 -1.25 -5.49
C THR A 16 -6.52 -0.81 -4.07
N TYR A 17 -5.53 -0.66 -3.17
CA TYR A 17 -5.82 -0.52 -1.73
C TYR A 17 -6.65 0.72 -1.40
N TYR A 18 -6.55 1.78 -2.21
CA TYR A 18 -7.31 3.02 -2.04
C TYR A 18 -8.84 2.83 -2.21
N PHE A 19 -9.26 1.70 -2.77
CA PHE A 19 -10.66 1.35 -3.02
C PHE A 19 -11.22 0.37 -1.98
N TRP A 20 -10.43 0.00 -0.97
CA TRP A 20 -10.87 -0.90 0.09
C TRP A 20 -11.79 -0.14 1.06
N PRO A 21 -13.03 -0.60 1.26
CA PRO A 21 -14.06 0.15 2.00
C PRO A 21 -13.75 0.26 3.49
N ASP A 22 -13.02 -0.72 4.06
CA ASP A 22 -12.59 -0.73 5.46
C ASP A 22 -11.12 -1.15 5.53
N LEU A 23 -10.24 -0.26 5.08
CA LEU A 23 -8.81 -0.50 4.94
C LEU A 23 -8.18 -1.22 6.14
N ILE A 24 -8.57 -0.88 7.38
CA ILE A 24 -7.99 -1.51 8.57
C ILE A 24 -8.45 -2.96 8.72
N ASN A 25 -9.74 -3.25 8.59
CA ASN A 25 -10.24 -4.61 8.70
C ASN A 25 -9.90 -5.46 7.48
N ASP A 26 -9.83 -4.85 6.29
CA ASP A 26 -9.35 -5.49 5.06
C ASP A 26 -7.88 -5.93 5.20
N LEU A 27 -7.02 -5.07 5.78
CA LEU A 27 -5.62 -5.41 6.07
C LEU A 27 -5.50 -6.51 7.15
N LYS A 28 -6.35 -6.50 8.18
CA LYS A 28 -6.38 -7.58 9.18
C LYS A 28 -6.71 -8.93 8.54
N GLU A 29 -7.66 -8.96 7.62
CA GLU A 29 -7.99 -10.18 6.88
C GLU A 29 -6.82 -10.66 6.01
N ILE A 30 -6.10 -9.73 5.39
CA ILE A 30 -4.86 -10.05 4.65
C ILE A 30 -3.79 -10.63 5.60
N TYR A 31 -3.59 -10.02 6.76
CA TYR A 31 -2.62 -10.52 7.74
C TYR A 31 -3.02 -11.86 8.35
N ARG A 32 -4.32 -12.13 8.51
CA ARG A 32 -4.82 -13.44 8.96
C ARG A 32 -4.42 -14.54 7.98
N VAL A 33 -4.59 -14.32 6.67
CA VAL A 33 -4.29 -15.34 5.66
C VAL A 33 -2.80 -15.42 5.31
N LEU A 34 -1.98 -14.45 5.71
CA LEU A 34 -0.53 -14.49 5.55
C LEU A 34 0.13 -15.34 6.63
N LYS A 35 1.11 -16.16 6.23
CA LYS A 35 1.99 -16.88 7.16
C LYS A 35 2.79 -15.93 8.05
N ASN A 36 3.33 -16.42 9.16
CA ASN A 36 4.19 -15.65 10.07
C ASN A 36 5.32 -14.89 9.36
N ASN A 37 5.93 -15.45 8.31
CA ASN A 37 6.99 -14.80 7.51
C ASN A 37 6.51 -14.35 6.11
N GLY A 38 5.20 -14.30 5.89
CA GLY A 38 4.62 -13.90 4.61
C GLY A 38 4.75 -12.40 4.36
N ILE A 39 4.74 -12.02 3.08
CA ILE A 39 4.93 -10.63 2.64
C ILE A 39 3.60 -10.06 2.11
N LEU A 40 3.29 -8.84 2.53
CA LEU A 40 2.31 -7.98 1.84
C LEU A 40 3.05 -7.00 0.94
N LEU A 41 2.79 -7.04 -0.37
CA LEU A 41 3.33 -6.10 -1.35
C LEU A 41 2.23 -5.19 -1.90
N LEU A 42 2.29 -3.90 -1.57
CA LEU A 42 1.42 -2.88 -2.16
C LEU A 42 2.20 -2.07 -3.20
N VAL A 43 1.77 -2.13 -4.46
CA VAL A 43 2.40 -1.43 -5.58
C VAL A 43 1.45 -0.37 -6.10
N ASN A 44 1.93 0.87 -6.12
CA ASN A 44 1.15 2.05 -6.46
C ASN A 44 2.00 3.03 -7.26
N GLU A 45 1.42 3.64 -8.29
CA GLU A 45 2.03 4.63 -9.20
C GLU A 45 2.49 5.87 -8.42
N GLY A 46 1.82 6.16 -7.30
CA GLY A 46 2.09 7.33 -6.49
C GLY A 46 1.72 7.21 -5.02
N TYR A 47 2.33 8.08 -4.23
CA TYR A 47 2.06 8.28 -2.80
C TYR A 47 2.27 9.75 -2.46
N LYS A 48 1.83 10.20 -1.29
CA LYS A 48 2.09 11.57 -0.84
C LYS A 48 3.57 11.70 -0.49
N CYS A 49 4.33 12.40 -1.34
CA CYS A 49 5.76 12.61 -1.17
C CYS A 49 6.12 14.09 -1.05
N GLU A 50 7.31 14.38 -0.51
CA GLU A 50 7.82 15.75 -0.33
C GLU A 50 8.13 16.44 -1.66
N ASN A 51 8.41 15.68 -2.73
CA ASN A 51 8.66 16.25 -4.04
C ASN A 51 7.38 16.87 -4.61
N GLU A 52 7.31 18.19 -4.59
CA GLU A 52 6.12 18.96 -4.99
C GLU A 52 5.66 18.66 -6.42
N LYS A 53 6.59 18.52 -7.38
CA LYS A 53 6.25 18.22 -8.78
C LYS A 53 5.58 16.86 -8.91
N LYS A 54 6.15 15.82 -8.27
CA LYS A 54 5.56 14.48 -8.26
C LYS A 54 4.20 14.48 -7.54
N ARG A 55 4.13 15.14 -6.38
CA ARG A 55 2.89 15.24 -5.61
C ARG A 55 1.76 15.91 -6.41
N LYS A 56 2.04 17.00 -7.13
CA LYS A 56 1.05 17.67 -7.99
C LYS A 56 0.51 16.77 -9.11
N ILE A 57 1.38 15.94 -9.72
CA ILE A 57 0.95 14.96 -10.72
C ILE A 57 0.01 13.95 -10.08
N VAL A 58 0.40 13.41 -8.92
CA VAL A 58 -0.39 12.43 -8.18
C VAL A 58 -1.74 12.97 -7.75
N GLU A 59 -1.76 14.13 -7.11
CA GLU A 59 -2.99 14.81 -6.67
C GLU A 59 -3.96 15.10 -7.82
N LYS A 60 -3.47 15.31 -9.05
CA LYS A 60 -4.33 15.53 -10.21
C LYS A 60 -5.15 14.30 -10.56
N TRP A 61 -4.52 13.13 -10.69
CA TRP A 61 -5.24 11.91 -11.08
C TRP A 61 -6.03 11.29 -9.92
N THR A 62 -5.57 11.43 -8.67
CA THR A 62 -6.34 10.95 -7.51
C THR A 62 -7.65 11.73 -7.34
N LYS A 63 -7.67 13.02 -7.68
CA LYS A 63 -8.90 13.84 -7.72
C LYS A 63 -9.85 13.37 -8.81
N LEU A 64 -9.32 13.05 -10.01
CA LEU A 64 -10.13 12.53 -11.10
C LEU A 64 -10.73 11.16 -10.78
N GLY A 65 -9.97 10.29 -10.10
CA GLY A 65 -10.42 8.95 -9.70
C GLY A 65 -11.19 8.89 -8.38
N ASN A 66 -11.30 10.01 -7.66
CA ASN A 66 -11.95 10.12 -6.35
C ASN A 66 -11.44 9.09 -5.32
N PHE A 67 -10.12 8.96 -5.18
CA PHE A 67 -9.52 8.08 -4.17
C PHE A 67 -8.37 8.76 -3.42
N LYS A 68 -8.08 8.22 -2.24
CA LYS A 68 -7.09 8.79 -1.32
C LYS A 68 -5.77 8.03 -1.39
N ILE A 69 -4.70 8.76 -1.67
CA ILE A 69 -3.33 8.29 -1.46
C ILE A 69 -2.81 8.66 -0.08
N HIS A 70 -1.79 7.95 0.38
CA HIS A 70 -1.24 8.08 1.73
C HIS A 70 0.25 8.44 1.68
N SER A 71 0.73 9.16 2.70
CA SER A 71 2.17 9.36 2.94
C SER A 71 2.80 8.10 3.55
N PRO A 72 4.14 7.95 3.54
CA PRO A 72 4.80 6.83 4.20
C PRO A 72 4.42 6.69 5.69
N ASP A 73 4.21 7.80 6.40
CA ASP A 73 3.79 7.79 7.79
C ASP A 73 2.34 7.33 7.95
N GLU A 74 1.45 7.75 7.04
CA GLU A 74 0.07 7.24 7.00
C GLU A 74 0.05 5.73 6.70
N TYR A 75 0.89 5.23 5.77
CA TYR A 75 1.08 3.78 5.56
C TYR A 75 1.49 3.09 6.84
N LYS A 76 2.50 3.64 7.53
CA LYS A 76 2.99 3.06 8.78
C LYS A 76 1.88 3.01 9.84
N ASP A 77 1.09 4.06 10.00
CA ASP A 77 -0.05 4.11 10.94
C ASP A 77 -1.06 2.98 10.67
N PHE A 78 -1.59 2.90 9.44
CA PHE A 78 -2.67 1.94 9.20
C PHE A 78 -2.18 0.49 9.17
N LEU A 79 -0.95 0.22 8.72
CA LEU A 79 -0.36 -1.13 8.78
C LEU A 79 -0.16 -1.56 10.24
N THR A 80 0.33 -0.64 11.09
CA THR A 80 0.45 -0.84 12.55
C THR A 80 -0.90 -1.18 13.17
N ARG A 81 -1.92 -0.38 12.89
CA ARG A 81 -3.27 -0.55 13.44
C ARG A 81 -3.94 -1.86 12.97
N ALA A 82 -3.55 -2.37 11.81
CA ALA A 82 -4.00 -3.66 11.31
C ALA A 82 -3.25 -4.85 11.95
N GLY A 83 -2.18 -4.63 12.72
CA GLY A 83 -1.56 -5.65 13.56
C GLY A 83 -0.21 -6.19 13.07
N ARG A 84 0.42 -5.57 12.06
CA ARG A 84 1.81 -5.88 11.70
C ARG A 84 2.64 -4.62 11.43
N ILE A 85 3.85 -4.62 11.98
CA ILE A 85 4.97 -3.79 11.53
C ILE A 85 6.21 -4.66 11.52
N GLU A 86 6.81 -4.88 10.36
CA GLU A 86 8.27 -5.04 10.27
C GLU A 86 8.72 -4.62 8.88
N GLU A 87 9.62 -3.63 8.83
CA GLU A 87 10.21 -2.98 7.65
C GLU A 87 9.23 -2.57 6.52
N LEU A 88 8.81 -1.29 6.53
CA LEU A 88 8.33 -0.65 5.30
C LEU A 88 9.52 -0.42 4.35
N LYS A 89 9.75 -1.36 3.43
CA LYS A 89 10.74 -1.21 2.37
C LYS A 89 10.15 -0.40 1.22
N LYS A 90 10.62 0.84 1.10
CA LYS A 90 10.26 1.71 -0.02
C LYS A 90 11.10 1.33 -1.23
N PHE A 91 10.49 0.63 -2.18
CA PHE A 91 11.08 0.43 -3.51
C PHE A 91 10.67 1.61 -4.40
N MET A 92 11.64 2.47 -4.74
CA MET A 92 11.43 3.46 -5.80
C MET A 92 12.16 2.97 -7.04
N GLU A 93 11.41 2.59 -8.08
CA GLU A 93 12.03 2.46 -9.40
C GLU A 93 12.39 3.85 -9.90
N GLY A 94 13.69 4.06 -10.05
CA GLY A 94 14.22 5.26 -10.68
C GLY A 94 13.76 5.31 -12.12
N SER A 95 12.78 6.16 -12.42
CA SER A 95 12.60 6.68 -13.77
C SER A 95 13.76 7.64 -14.06
N GLU A 96 14.99 7.13 -14.13
CA GLU A 96 16.02 7.77 -14.94
C GLU A 96 15.56 7.60 -16.39
N LYS A 97 14.84 8.61 -16.89
CA LYS A 97 14.80 8.83 -18.33
C LYS A 97 16.24 9.09 -18.74
N LYS A 98 16.95 8.03 -19.17
CA LYS A 98 18.14 8.19 -20.00
C LYS A 98 17.70 9.02 -21.19
N LYS A 99 18.22 10.25 -21.23
CA LYS A 99 18.16 11.12 -22.40
C LYS A 99 18.89 10.47 -23.56
#